data_AF-A0ABD5BYQ5-F1
#
_entry.id   AF-A0ABD5BYQ5-F1
#
_cell.length_a   1.000
_cell.length_b   1.000
_cell.length_c   1.000
_cell.angle_alpha   90.00
_cell.angle_beta   90.00
_cell.angle_gamma   90.00
#
_symmetry.space_group_name_H-M   'P 1'
#
loop_
_entity.id
_entity.type
_entity.pdbx_description
1 polymer ?
#
loop_
_entity_poly.entity_id
_entity_poly.type
_entity_poly.pdbx_seq_one_letter_code
_entity_poly.pdbx_strand_id
1 'polypeptide(L)'
;MEENRITEYMGYFVKFSNKNRLNSCAAWCSLIAWFIFLFFVLSVNIFPVSVSVYVFSAFSVFVFLGGVFIILELEFKNNKKLMIIRSMTLAVIPIIYLFSSSFSSSLFLSLSNLNITLSPWVEYFWKGMAFLLIFFMLMQIIIYFAFLTLGTKLSVYRLFILAGAFIVSTILVVFASKNVENISYYVLKSTIDFEWRSQVKCGELNISRPDERYFGFNTDKYTVFYSNREGKWGFNELKCKKGSDRRDAYSIENVSEYNVPGWLK
;
A
#
# COMPACT_ATOMS: atom_id res chain seq x y z
N MET A 1 33.64 34.62 -5.27
CA MET A 1 33.70 34.07 -3.90
C MET A 1 32.58 33.07 -3.62
N GLU A 2 31.36 33.27 -4.16
CA GLU A 2 30.24 32.31 -4.02
C GLU A 2 30.41 31.00 -4.79
N GLU A 3 31.00 31.03 -5.98
CA GLU A 3 31.22 29.84 -6.82
C GLU A 3 32.10 28.78 -6.13
N ASN A 4 33.07 29.22 -5.32
CA ASN A 4 33.92 28.36 -4.48
C ASN A 4 33.14 27.70 -3.33
N ARG A 5 32.11 28.34 -2.77
CA ARG A 5 31.31 27.75 -1.69
C ARG A 5 30.35 26.70 -2.20
N ILE A 6 29.74 26.93 -3.37
CA ILE A 6 28.87 25.93 -4.01
C ILE A 6 29.68 24.69 -4.37
N THR A 7 30.89 24.84 -4.92
CA THR A 7 31.79 23.71 -5.19
C THR A 7 32.27 23.01 -3.92
N GLU A 8 32.46 23.75 -2.82
CA GLU A 8 32.82 23.17 -1.51
C GLU A 8 31.66 22.37 -0.89
N TYR A 9 30.43 22.92 -0.89
CA TYR A 9 29.22 22.18 -0.47
C TYR A 9 28.93 20.98 -1.37
N MET A 10 29.10 21.13 -2.69
CA MET A 10 29.06 20.00 -3.63
C MET A 10 30.17 19.00 -3.34
N GLY A 11 31.36 19.42 -2.91
CA GLY A 11 32.48 18.57 -2.51
C GLY A 11 32.20 17.74 -1.25
N TYR A 12 31.39 18.25 -0.32
CA TYR A 12 30.91 17.51 0.87
C TYR A 12 29.90 16.40 0.51
N PHE A 13 29.03 16.64 -0.49
CA PHE A 13 28.05 15.64 -0.95
C PHE A 13 28.61 14.69 -2.02
N VAL A 14 29.43 15.21 -2.91
CA VAL A 14 30.05 14.55 -4.05
C VAL A 14 31.56 14.68 -3.88
N LYS A 15 32.16 13.76 -3.12
CA LYS A 15 33.62 13.61 -3.12
C LYS A 15 34.02 13.14 -4.52
N PHE A 16 34.35 14.07 -5.41
CA PHE A 16 34.74 13.82 -6.81
C PHE A 16 36.06 13.03 -6.96
N SER A 17 36.59 12.51 -5.85
CA SER A 17 37.79 11.69 -5.78
C SER A 17 37.44 10.34 -5.15
N ASN A 18 36.88 9.41 -5.95
CA ASN A 18 37.50 8.12 -6.34
C ASN A 18 36.46 7.08 -6.89
N LYS A 19 36.58 6.78 -8.19
CA LYS A 19 36.36 5.51 -8.94
C LYS A 19 35.00 4.79 -9.13
N ASN A 20 33.89 5.05 -8.45
CA ASN A 20 32.62 4.30 -8.73
C ASN A 20 31.45 5.18 -9.20
N ARG A 21 31.01 5.02 -10.47
CA ARG A 21 29.84 5.70 -11.07
C ARG A 21 28.58 5.61 -10.19
N LEU A 22 28.35 4.47 -9.53
CA LEU A 22 27.19 4.23 -8.66
C LEU A 22 27.12 5.19 -7.45
N ASN A 23 28.26 5.54 -6.86
CA ASN A 23 28.29 6.49 -5.74
C ASN A 23 27.90 7.90 -6.14
N SER A 24 28.37 8.31 -7.32
CA SER A 24 28.02 9.62 -7.87
C SER A 24 26.51 9.67 -8.14
N CYS A 25 25.93 8.64 -8.75
CA CYS A 25 24.49 8.54 -8.96
C CYS A 25 23.69 8.57 -7.65
N ALA A 26 24.10 7.80 -6.63
CA ALA A 26 23.44 7.82 -5.32
C ALA A 26 23.50 9.21 -4.65
N ALA A 27 24.64 9.90 -4.75
CA ALA A 27 24.81 11.24 -4.21
C ALA A 27 23.93 12.28 -4.93
N TRP A 28 23.86 12.22 -6.27
CA TRP A 28 22.95 13.06 -7.06
C TRP A 28 21.48 12.79 -6.74
N CYS A 29 21.07 11.52 -6.64
CA CYS A 29 19.73 11.14 -6.22
C CYS A 29 19.39 11.71 -4.83
N SER A 30 20.35 11.65 -3.90
CA SER A 30 20.17 12.25 -2.57
C SER A 30 19.96 13.75 -2.65
N LEU A 31 20.82 14.47 -3.37
CA LEU A 31 20.76 15.93 -3.45
C LEU A 31 19.43 16.39 -4.09
N ILE A 32 19.04 15.75 -5.19
CA ILE A 32 17.76 16.00 -5.87
C ILE A 32 16.58 15.68 -4.94
N ALA A 33 16.61 14.55 -4.23
CA ALA A 33 15.55 14.18 -3.28
C ALA A 33 15.36 15.25 -2.21
N TRP A 34 16.44 15.77 -1.61
CA TRP A 34 16.33 16.77 -0.56
C TRP A 34 15.89 18.14 -1.08
N PHE A 35 16.26 18.50 -2.31
CA PHE A 35 15.70 19.68 -2.97
C PHE A 35 14.19 19.53 -3.19
N ILE A 36 13.73 18.37 -3.67
CA ILE A 36 12.30 18.07 -3.83
C ILE A 36 11.59 18.06 -2.48
N PHE A 37 12.22 17.57 -1.42
CA PHE A 37 11.65 17.56 -0.07
C PHE A 37 11.41 18.97 0.47
N LEU A 38 12.36 19.90 0.26
CA LEU A 38 12.15 21.31 0.61
C LEU A 38 10.98 21.90 -0.18
N PHE A 39 10.89 21.59 -1.48
CA PHE A 39 9.76 21.99 -2.30
C PHE A 39 8.44 21.35 -1.84
N PHE A 40 8.47 20.11 -1.35
CA PHE A 40 7.31 19.43 -0.79
C PHE A 40 6.76 20.19 0.42
N VAL A 41 7.62 20.56 1.38
CA VAL A 41 7.22 21.33 2.56
C VAL A 41 6.57 22.67 2.19
N LEU A 42 7.10 23.36 1.17
CA LEU A 42 6.47 24.56 0.62
C LEU A 42 5.13 24.25 -0.03
N SER A 43 5.07 23.17 -0.81
CA SER A 43 3.88 22.82 -1.58
C SER A 43 2.67 22.53 -0.72
N VAL A 44 2.86 21.85 0.42
CA VAL A 44 1.79 21.46 1.34
C VAL A 44 1.08 22.69 1.92
N ASN A 45 1.78 23.83 2.02
CA ASN A 45 1.23 25.05 2.61
C ASN A 45 0.64 26.03 1.59
N ILE A 46 1.08 25.97 0.32
CA ILE A 46 0.78 27.00 -0.69
C ILE A 46 -0.06 26.46 -1.85
N PHE A 47 0.14 25.21 -2.26
CA PHE A 47 -0.48 24.64 -3.46
C PHE A 47 -1.63 23.67 -3.13
N PRO A 48 -2.48 23.34 -4.12
CA PRO A 48 -3.48 22.29 -3.97
C PRO A 48 -2.86 20.95 -3.59
N VAL A 49 -3.60 20.14 -2.82
CA VAL A 49 -3.17 18.83 -2.32
C VAL A 49 -2.66 17.90 -3.43
N SER A 50 -3.24 17.96 -4.63
CA SER A 50 -2.81 17.16 -5.78
C SER A 50 -1.34 17.42 -6.16
N VAL A 51 -0.90 18.67 -6.15
CA VAL A 51 0.48 19.06 -6.44
C VAL A 51 1.42 18.47 -5.39
N SER A 52 1.07 18.58 -4.11
CA SER A 52 1.86 18.00 -3.02
C SER A 52 1.99 16.48 -3.12
N VAL A 53 0.95 15.78 -3.58
CA VAL A 53 1.01 14.32 -3.83
C VAL A 53 2.00 13.99 -4.94
N TYR A 54 2.00 14.73 -6.06
CA TYR A 54 2.97 14.51 -7.13
C TYR A 54 4.42 14.78 -6.67
N VAL A 55 4.63 15.86 -5.92
CA VAL A 55 5.95 16.21 -5.39
C VAL A 55 6.44 15.15 -4.40
N PHE A 56 5.58 14.68 -3.49
CA PHE A 56 5.91 13.59 -2.56
C PHE A 56 6.22 12.27 -3.28
N SER A 57 5.48 11.98 -4.36
CA SER A 57 5.73 10.81 -5.20
C SER A 57 7.11 10.89 -5.85
N ALA A 58 7.48 12.05 -6.41
CA ALA A 58 8.80 12.28 -6.97
C ALA A 58 9.91 12.11 -5.91
N PHE A 59 9.75 12.70 -4.72
CA PHE A 59 10.68 12.51 -3.60
C PHE A 59 10.89 11.03 -3.27
N SER A 60 9.79 10.28 -3.16
CA SER A 60 9.81 8.85 -2.84
C SER A 60 10.58 8.04 -3.89
N VAL A 61 10.43 8.34 -5.18
CA VAL A 61 11.16 7.68 -6.27
C VAL A 61 12.66 7.95 -6.18
N PHE A 62 13.09 9.20 -5.94
CA PHE A 62 14.51 9.52 -5.84
C PHE A 62 15.18 8.91 -4.60
N VAL A 63 14.48 8.87 -3.46
CA VAL A 63 14.94 8.16 -2.25
C VAL A 63 15.09 6.67 -2.54
N PHE A 64 14.11 6.06 -3.21
CA PHE A 64 14.17 4.64 -3.58
C PHE A 64 15.35 4.33 -4.50
N LEU A 65 15.51 5.08 -5.59
CA LEU A 65 16.63 4.90 -6.52
C LEU A 65 17.99 5.09 -5.83
N GLY A 66 18.12 6.11 -4.98
CA GLY A 66 19.32 6.34 -4.18
C GLY A 66 19.61 5.17 -3.24
N GLY A 67 18.58 4.59 -2.61
CA GLY A 67 18.68 3.39 -1.78
C GLY A 67 19.18 2.17 -2.57
N VAL A 68 18.61 1.93 -3.75
CA VAL A 68 19.03 0.83 -4.64
C VAL A 68 20.50 0.97 -5.03
N PHE A 69 20.95 2.17 -5.42
CA PHE A 69 22.36 2.39 -5.78
C PHE A 69 23.32 2.16 -4.60
N ILE A 70 22.93 2.54 -3.38
CA ILE A 70 23.72 2.28 -2.17
C ILE A 70 23.83 0.77 -1.91
N ILE A 71 22.72 0.03 -2.03
CA ILE A 71 22.71 -1.42 -1.82
C ILE A 71 23.60 -2.12 -2.85
N LEU A 72 23.46 -1.78 -4.14
CA LEU A 72 24.26 -2.35 -5.22
C LEU A 72 25.76 -2.09 -5.03
N GLU A 73 26.13 -0.87 -4.62
CA GLU A 73 27.53 -0.53 -4.38
C GLU A 73 28.12 -1.29 -3.17
N LEU A 74 27.33 -1.48 -2.11
CA LEU A 74 27.74 -2.28 -0.95
C LEU A 74 27.87 -3.77 -1.31
N GLU A 75 27.08 -4.25 -2.27
CA GLU A 75 27.15 -5.62 -2.80
C GLU A 75 28.42 -5.84 -3.64
N PHE A 76 28.79 -4.88 -4.52
CA PHE A 76 30.04 -4.93 -5.28
C PHE A 76 31.30 -4.94 -4.39
N LYS A 77 31.21 -4.39 -3.17
CA LYS A 77 32.30 -4.42 -2.18
C LYS A 77 32.38 -5.73 -1.38
N ASN A 78 31.57 -6.73 -1.73
CA ASN A 78 31.54 -8.08 -1.16
C ASN A 78 31.47 -8.09 0.38
N ASN A 79 30.64 -7.21 0.94
CA ASN A 79 30.53 -7.05 2.39
C ASN A 79 29.74 -8.21 3.00
N LYS A 80 30.44 -9.16 3.65
CA LYS A 80 29.83 -10.34 4.28
C LYS A 80 28.66 -10.01 5.23
N LYS A 81 28.70 -8.86 5.93
CA LYS A 81 27.61 -8.43 6.82
C LYS A 81 26.32 -8.10 6.06
N LEU A 82 26.42 -7.54 4.86
CA LEU A 82 25.27 -7.19 4.03
C LEU A 82 24.58 -8.43 3.46
N MET A 83 25.34 -9.44 3.03
CA MET A 83 24.78 -10.72 2.57
C MET A 83 23.94 -11.41 3.65
N ILE A 84 24.40 -11.37 4.91
CA ILE A 84 23.66 -11.93 6.05
C ILE A 84 22.35 -11.15 6.27
N ILE A 85 22.40 -9.82 6.27
CA ILE A 85 21.20 -8.97 6.43
C ILE A 85 20.20 -9.22 5.29
N ARG A 86 20.66 -9.33 4.05
CA ARG A 86 19.82 -9.67 2.88
C ARG A 86 19.16 -11.03 3.04
N SER A 87 19.91 -12.04 3.47
CA SER A 87 19.37 -13.39 3.67
C SER A 87 18.29 -13.37 4.77
N MET A 88 18.52 -12.64 5.86
CA MET A 88 17.53 -12.48 6.93
C MET A 88 16.29 -11.72 6.46
N THR A 89 16.42 -10.61 5.74
CA THR A 89 15.25 -9.85 5.26
C THR A 89 14.43 -10.64 4.25
N LEU A 90 15.07 -11.36 3.32
CA LEU A 90 14.38 -12.24 2.38
C LEU A 90 13.69 -13.41 3.07
N ALA A 91 14.24 -13.93 4.18
CA ALA A 91 13.61 -14.99 4.96
C ALA A 91 12.40 -14.50 5.79
N VAL A 92 12.41 -13.24 6.22
CA VAL A 92 11.32 -12.66 7.02
C VAL A 92 10.08 -12.31 6.17
N ILE A 93 10.27 -11.95 4.89
CA ILE A 93 9.15 -11.57 3.99
C ILE A 93 8.07 -12.66 3.89
N PRO A 94 8.38 -13.95 3.63
CA PRO A 94 7.39 -15.02 3.63
C PRO A 94 6.64 -15.17 4.96
N ILE A 95 7.31 -14.96 6.09
CA ILE A 95 6.70 -15.05 7.42
C ILE A 95 5.65 -13.94 7.58
N ILE A 96 6.01 -12.70 7.22
CA ILE A 96 5.08 -11.56 7.22
C ILE A 96 3.88 -11.85 6.30
N TYR A 97 4.14 -12.41 5.12
CA TYR A 97 3.07 -12.78 4.19
C TYR A 97 2.12 -13.83 4.78
N LEU A 98 2.63 -14.89 5.42
CA LEU A 98 1.80 -15.91 6.05
C LEU A 98 0.87 -15.34 7.14
N PHE A 99 1.40 -14.49 8.02
CA PHE A 99 0.59 -13.84 9.06
C PHE A 99 -0.43 -12.86 8.48
N SER A 100 0.00 -11.97 7.59
CA SER A 100 -0.89 -10.97 6.97
C SER A 100 -1.99 -11.61 6.12
N SER A 101 -1.66 -12.66 5.35
CA SER A 101 -2.61 -13.44 4.56
C SER A 101 -3.66 -14.11 5.42
N SER A 102 -3.26 -14.77 6.51
CA SER A 102 -4.19 -15.45 7.43
C SER A 102 -5.12 -14.46 8.14
N PHE A 103 -4.55 -13.35 8.62
CA PHE A 103 -5.32 -12.27 9.23
C PHE A 103 -6.33 -11.65 8.25
N SER A 104 -5.88 -11.34 7.03
CA SER A 104 -6.70 -10.77 5.96
C SER A 104 -7.85 -11.70 5.56
N SER A 105 -7.59 -13.01 5.41
CA SER A 105 -8.61 -14.04 5.17
C SER A 105 -9.64 -14.09 6.29
N SER A 106 -9.21 -14.10 7.55
CA SER A 106 -10.12 -14.15 8.70
C SER A 106 -10.98 -12.89 8.78
N LEU A 107 -10.40 -11.73 8.52
CA LEU A 107 -11.11 -10.46 8.55
C LEU A 107 -12.12 -10.38 7.40
N PHE A 108 -11.77 -10.81 6.18
CA PHE A 108 -12.72 -10.87 5.07
C PHE A 108 -13.89 -11.82 5.35
N LEU A 109 -13.61 -12.99 5.95
CA LEU A 109 -14.66 -13.94 6.34
C LEU A 109 -15.62 -13.30 7.34
N SER A 110 -15.11 -12.56 8.33
CA SER A 110 -15.94 -11.83 9.28
C SER A 110 -16.77 -10.72 8.64
N LEU A 111 -16.26 -10.07 7.59
CA LEU A 111 -16.95 -8.99 6.89
C LEU A 111 -18.07 -9.51 5.97
N SER A 112 -17.77 -10.55 5.21
CA SER A 112 -18.58 -10.96 4.05
C SER A 112 -19.33 -12.28 4.25
N ASN A 113 -18.99 -13.05 5.29
CA ASN A 113 -19.42 -14.43 5.48
C ASN A 113 -19.05 -15.34 4.28
N LEU A 114 -18.08 -14.92 3.46
CA LEU A 114 -17.57 -15.64 2.30
C LEU A 114 -16.12 -16.05 2.55
N ASN A 115 -15.78 -17.28 2.19
CA ASN A 115 -14.37 -17.67 2.15
C ASN A 115 -13.71 -16.97 0.95
N ILE A 116 -12.72 -16.13 1.24
CA ILE A 116 -12.06 -15.28 0.24
C ILE A 116 -11.43 -16.09 -0.89
N THR A 117 -11.05 -17.35 -0.65
CA THR A 117 -10.44 -18.23 -1.67
C THR A 117 -11.38 -18.55 -2.83
N LEU A 118 -12.67 -18.27 -2.68
CA LEU A 118 -13.66 -18.42 -3.75
C LEU A 118 -13.62 -17.27 -4.75
N SER A 119 -13.01 -16.13 -4.40
CA SER A 119 -12.94 -14.92 -5.22
C SER A 119 -11.48 -14.54 -5.46
N PRO A 120 -10.76 -15.19 -6.42
CA PRO A 120 -9.32 -15.03 -6.59
C PRO A 120 -8.85 -13.59 -6.78
N TRP A 121 -9.63 -12.73 -7.46
CA TRP A 121 -9.22 -11.34 -7.68
C TRP A 121 -9.32 -10.53 -6.39
N VAL A 122 -10.44 -10.68 -5.67
CA VAL A 122 -10.61 -10.08 -4.34
C VAL A 122 -9.54 -10.61 -3.38
N GLU A 123 -9.25 -11.91 -3.38
CA GLU A 123 -8.23 -12.53 -2.54
C GLU A 123 -6.85 -11.89 -2.74
N TYR A 124 -6.41 -11.79 -4.00
CA TYR A 124 -5.09 -11.27 -4.33
C TYR A 124 -4.89 -9.85 -3.81
N PHE A 125 -5.83 -8.94 -4.10
CA PHE A 125 -5.71 -7.54 -3.72
C PHE A 125 -5.95 -7.30 -2.23
N TRP A 126 -6.88 -8.03 -1.61
CA TRP A 126 -7.18 -7.90 -0.18
C TRP A 126 -6.01 -8.36 0.69
N LYS A 127 -5.44 -9.53 0.38
CA LYS A 127 -4.24 -10.03 1.05
C LYS A 127 -3.02 -9.18 0.73
N GLY A 128 -2.88 -8.74 -0.52
CA GLY A 128 -1.82 -7.85 -0.96
C GLY A 128 -1.81 -6.53 -0.19
N MET A 129 -2.97 -5.90 0.00
CA MET A 129 -3.11 -4.69 0.82
C MET A 129 -2.65 -4.92 2.26
N ALA A 130 -3.15 -5.98 2.91
CA ALA A 130 -2.79 -6.29 4.30
C ALA A 130 -1.28 -6.58 4.45
N PHE A 131 -0.70 -7.34 3.50
CA PHE A 131 0.72 -7.59 3.45
C PHE A 131 1.53 -6.31 3.33
N LEU A 132 1.19 -5.42 2.40
CA LEU A 132 1.90 -4.15 2.19
C LEU A 132 1.86 -3.26 3.43
N LEU A 133 0.70 -3.16 4.09
CA LEU A 133 0.55 -2.39 5.33
C LEU A 133 1.51 -2.88 6.42
N ILE A 134 1.47 -4.18 6.74
CA ILE A 134 2.30 -4.77 7.79
C ILE A 134 3.79 -4.70 7.39
N PHE A 135 4.10 -4.96 6.13
CA PHE A 135 5.46 -4.85 5.60
C PHE A 135 6.04 -3.45 5.80
N PHE A 136 5.30 -2.40 5.43
CA PHE A 136 5.78 -1.02 5.62
C PHE A 136 5.94 -0.65 7.09
N MET A 137 5.04 -1.07 7.97
CA MET A 137 5.17 -0.86 9.42
C MET A 137 6.45 -1.50 9.98
N LEU A 138 6.74 -2.76 9.62
CA LEU A 138 7.92 -3.46 10.09
C LEU A 138 9.21 -2.88 9.49
N MET A 139 9.19 -2.53 8.20
CA MET A 139 10.33 -1.90 7.53
C MET A 139 10.68 -0.56 8.16
N GLN A 140 9.71 0.22 8.61
CA GLN A 140 9.95 1.48 9.32
C GLN A 140 10.79 1.27 10.59
N ILE A 141 10.48 0.22 11.38
CA ILE A 141 11.23 -0.14 12.59
C ILE A 141 12.68 -0.51 12.23
N ILE A 142 12.87 -1.31 11.19
CA ILE A 142 14.20 -1.73 10.72
C ILE A 142 15.02 -0.51 10.25
N ILE A 143 14.41 0.39 9.47
CA ILE A 143 15.06 1.62 8.99
C ILE A 143 15.44 2.52 10.16
N TYR A 144 14.58 2.64 11.17
CA TYR A 144 14.86 3.42 12.39
C TYR A 144 16.06 2.86 13.16
N PHE A 145 16.11 1.55 13.41
CA PHE A 145 17.27 0.93 14.05
C PHE A 145 18.55 1.08 13.22
N ALA A 146 18.46 0.94 11.90
CA ALA A 146 19.59 1.19 11.00
C ALA A 146 20.07 2.64 11.09
N PHE A 147 19.16 3.61 11.18
CA PHE A 147 19.48 5.02 11.34
C PHE A 147 20.21 5.30 12.66
N LEU A 148 19.72 4.78 13.78
CA LEU A 148 20.36 4.95 15.08
C LEU A 148 21.75 4.32 15.16
N THR A 149 21.92 3.12 14.58
CA THR A 149 23.17 2.35 14.72
C THR A 149 24.25 2.73 13.72
N LEU A 150 23.88 3.17 12.52
CA LEU A 150 24.80 3.47 11.43
C LEU A 150 24.95 4.96 11.16
N GLY A 151 24.08 5.83 11.69
CA GLY A 151 24.09 7.26 11.40
C GLY A 151 25.45 7.94 11.62
N THR A 152 26.17 7.56 12.68
CA THR A 152 27.49 8.15 12.98
C THR A 152 28.63 7.61 12.14
N LYS A 153 28.41 6.54 11.37
CA LYS A 153 29.45 5.82 10.59
C LYS A 153 29.28 5.94 9.07
N LEU A 154 28.17 6.53 8.62
CA LEU A 154 27.83 6.64 7.21
C LEU A 154 28.37 7.95 6.61
N SER A 155 28.72 7.92 5.33
CA SER A 155 28.96 9.13 4.57
C SER A 155 27.68 9.97 4.49
N VAL A 156 27.85 11.30 4.37
CA VAL A 156 26.78 12.29 4.41
C VAL A 156 25.60 11.91 3.48
N TYR A 157 25.86 11.63 2.21
CA TYR A 157 24.79 11.26 1.26
C TYR A 157 24.04 9.96 1.62
N ARG A 158 24.71 8.98 2.24
CA ARG A 158 24.07 7.73 2.66
C ARG A 158 23.16 7.96 3.86
N LEU A 159 23.57 8.82 4.78
CA LEU A 159 22.73 9.26 5.90
C LEU A 159 21.49 9.99 5.39
N PHE A 160 21.65 10.88 4.41
CA PHE A 160 20.55 11.61 3.80
C PHE A 160 19.55 10.71 3.06
N ILE A 161 20.00 9.69 2.34
CA ILE A 161 19.08 8.69 1.75
C ILE A 161 18.36 7.87 2.83
N LEU A 162 19.07 7.46 3.89
CA LEU A 162 18.48 6.70 4.99
C LEU A 162 17.42 7.51 5.75
N ALA A 163 17.71 8.79 6.01
CA ALA A 163 16.75 9.73 6.59
C ALA A 163 15.54 9.96 5.67
N GLY A 164 15.77 10.09 4.36
CA GLY A 164 14.69 10.17 3.37
C GLY A 164 13.79 8.93 3.39
N ALA A 165 14.38 7.73 3.45
CA ALA A 165 13.64 6.47 3.52
C ALA A 165 12.81 6.37 4.82
N PHE A 166 13.35 6.86 5.93
CA PHE A 166 12.62 6.94 7.19
C PHE A 166 11.42 7.91 7.11
N ILE A 167 11.60 9.08 6.51
CA ILE A 167 10.51 10.06 6.31
C ILE A 167 9.42 9.48 5.42
N VAL A 168 9.78 8.92 4.26
CA VAL A 168 8.83 8.32 3.31
C VAL A 168 8.04 7.19 3.98
N SER A 169 8.72 6.25 4.65
CA SER A 169 8.05 5.14 5.34
C SER A 169 7.11 5.63 6.45
N THR A 170 7.51 6.64 7.23
CA THR A 170 6.68 7.21 8.29
C THR A 170 5.41 7.87 7.73
N ILE A 171 5.55 8.69 6.68
CA ILE A 171 4.39 9.34 6.03
C ILE A 171 3.45 8.29 5.43
N LEU A 172 3.98 7.27 4.76
CA LEU A 172 3.19 6.20 4.17
C LEU A 172 2.43 5.40 5.24
N VAL A 173 3.08 5.00 6.34
CA VAL A 173 2.45 4.24 7.43
C VAL A 173 1.35 5.07 8.10
N VAL A 174 1.61 6.35 8.39
CA VAL A 174 0.60 7.24 8.98
C VAL A 174 -0.58 7.45 8.04
N PHE A 175 -0.30 7.72 6.76
CA PHE A 175 -1.34 7.91 5.74
C PHE A 175 -2.20 6.65 5.60
N ALA A 176 -1.56 5.49 5.48
CA ALA A 176 -2.26 4.23 5.27
C ALA A 176 -3.07 3.83 6.51
N SER A 177 -2.51 4.01 7.71
CA SER A 177 -3.20 3.72 8.99
C SER A 177 -4.40 4.63 9.23
N LYS A 178 -4.30 5.91 8.89
CA LYS A 178 -5.41 6.88 9.04
C LYS A 178 -6.53 6.65 8.02
N ASN A 179 -6.20 6.06 6.86
CA ASN A 179 -7.13 5.88 5.75
C ASN A 179 -7.45 4.40 5.47
N VAL A 180 -7.24 3.47 6.42
CA VAL A 180 -7.46 2.03 6.20
C VAL A 180 -8.87 1.76 5.71
N GLU A 181 -9.90 2.36 6.31
CA GLU A 181 -11.29 2.18 5.89
C GLU A 181 -11.53 2.64 4.46
N ASN A 182 -11.00 3.82 4.09
CA ASN A 182 -11.12 4.36 2.75
C ASN A 182 -10.42 3.45 1.73
N ILE A 183 -9.18 3.06 2.01
CA ILE A 183 -8.40 2.18 1.13
C ILE A 183 -9.11 0.83 0.99
N SER A 184 -9.66 0.28 2.08
CA SER A 184 -10.41 -0.98 2.07
C SER A 184 -11.65 -0.89 1.18
N TYR A 185 -12.43 0.19 1.30
CA TYR A 185 -13.58 0.45 0.42
C TYR A 185 -13.17 0.48 -1.05
N TYR A 186 -12.10 1.20 -1.39
CA TYR A 186 -11.62 1.30 -2.77
C TYR A 186 -11.13 -0.04 -3.33
N VAL A 187 -10.33 -0.77 -2.55
CA VAL A 187 -9.81 -2.08 -2.94
C VAL A 187 -10.97 -3.06 -3.16
N LEU A 188 -11.89 -3.16 -2.20
CA LEU A 188 -13.04 -4.05 -2.31
C LEU A 188 -13.96 -3.66 -3.46
N LYS A 189 -14.36 -2.39 -3.55
CA LYS A 189 -15.24 -1.93 -4.63
C LYS A 189 -14.65 -2.21 -6.00
N SER A 190 -13.39 -1.86 -6.23
CA SER A 190 -12.72 -2.07 -7.52
C SER A 190 -12.63 -3.56 -7.89
N THR A 191 -12.23 -4.40 -6.92
CA THR A 191 -12.03 -5.84 -7.15
C THR A 191 -13.34 -6.60 -7.31
N ILE A 192 -14.35 -6.24 -6.52
CA ILE A 192 -15.69 -6.80 -6.58
C ILE A 192 -16.43 -6.34 -7.83
N ASP A 193 -16.34 -5.06 -8.22
CA ASP A 193 -16.92 -4.58 -9.48
C ASP A 193 -16.33 -5.31 -10.70
N PHE A 194 -15.07 -5.72 -10.62
CA PHE A 194 -14.41 -6.49 -11.67
C PHE A 194 -14.82 -7.96 -11.70
N GLU A 195 -14.89 -8.63 -10.54
CA GLU A 195 -15.05 -10.09 -10.46
C GLU A 195 -16.50 -10.55 -10.28
N TRP A 196 -17.30 -9.82 -9.49
CA TRP A 196 -18.64 -10.24 -9.09
C TRP A 196 -19.69 -9.77 -10.11
N ARG A 197 -20.87 -10.41 -10.09
CA ARG A 197 -21.92 -10.12 -11.07
C ARG A 197 -22.77 -8.94 -10.66
N SER A 198 -23.30 -8.21 -11.64
CA SER A 198 -24.27 -7.14 -11.42
C SER A 198 -25.71 -7.62 -11.19
N GLN A 199 -25.99 -8.89 -11.51
CA GLN A 199 -27.31 -9.49 -11.38
C GLN A 199 -27.23 -10.96 -10.96
N VAL A 200 -28.29 -11.42 -10.31
CA VAL A 200 -28.46 -12.81 -9.87
C VAL A 200 -29.89 -13.27 -10.13
N LYS A 201 -30.05 -14.57 -10.41
CA LYS A 201 -31.37 -15.20 -10.56
C LYS A 201 -31.73 -16.04 -9.36
N CYS A 202 -32.93 -15.82 -8.83
CA CYS A 202 -33.57 -16.66 -7.82
C CYS A 202 -34.81 -17.30 -8.46
N GLY A 203 -34.65 -18.49 -9.05
CA GLY A 203 -35.68 -19.09 -9.89
C GLY A 203 -35.97 -18.23 -11.12
N GLU A 204 -37.21 -17.78 -11.27
CA GLU A 204 -37.61 -16.86 -12.35
C GLU A 204 -37.35 -15.37 -12.01
N LEU A 205 -37.10 -15.02 -10.75
CA LEU A 205 -36.80 -13.65 -10.34
C LEU A 205 -35.37 -13.24 -10.72
N ASN A 206 -35.24 -12.15 -11.48
CA ASN A 206 -33.97 -11.49 -11.74
C ASN A 206 -33.79 -10.31 -10.77
N ILE A 207 -32.76 -10.37 -9.95
CA ILE A 207 -32.43 -9.33 -8.96
C ILE A 207 -31.20 -8.59 -9.48
N SER A 208 -31.37 -7.29 -9.72
CA SER A 208 -30.32 -6.40 -10.18
C SER A 208 -30.52 -5.04 -9.54
N ARG A 209 -29.45 -4.50 -8.96
CA ARG A 209 -29.41 -3.16 -8.37
C ARG A 209 -28.06 -2.52 -8.73
N PRO A 210 -28.05 -1.22 -9.08
CA PRO A 210 -26.85 -0.59 -9.64
C PRO A 210 -25.65 -0.62 -8.68
N ASP A 211 -25.90 -0.40 -7.39
CA ASP A 211 -24.87 -0.30 -6.35
C ASP A 211 -24.50 -1.64 -5.71
N GLU A 212 -25.05 -2.74 -6.22
CA GLU A 212 -24.88 -4.08 -5.66
C GLU A 212 -24.13 -5.01 -6.61
N ARG A 213 -23.34 -5.91 -6.02
CA ARG A 213 -22.64 -6.98 -6.71
C ARG A 213 -22.86 -8.29 -5.96
N TYR A 214 -23.00 -9.37 -6.72
CA TYR A 214 -23.45 -10.66 -6.21
C TYR A 214 -22.41 -11.75 -6.49
N PHE A 215 -22.15 -12.57 -5.47
CA PHE A 215 -21.29 -13.74 -5.53
C PHE A 215 -22.03 -15.00 -5.08
N GLY A 216 -21.78 -16.12 -5.76
CA GLY A 216 -22.55 -17.35 -5.68
C GLY A 216 -23.23 -17.65 -7.00
N PHE A 217 -23.25 -18.92 -7.42
CA PHE A 217 -23.76 -19.34 -8.73
C PHE A 217 -24.75 -20.47 -8.57
N ASN A 218 -26.00 -20.26 -8.98
CA ASN A 218 -27.09 -21.25 -8.88
C ASN A 218 -27.27 -21.82 -7.46
N THR A 219 -26.87 -21.05 -6.45
CA THR A 219 -26.99 -21.41 -5.05
C THR A 219 -28.25 -20.82 -4.44
N ASP A 220 -28.68 -21.39 -3.31
CA ASP A 220 -29.81 -20.84 -2.54
C ASP A 220 -29.35 -19.68 -1.62
N LYS A 221 -28.04 -19.39 -1.60
CA LYS A 221 -27.41 -18.32 -0.82
C LYS A 221 -26.39 -17.58 -1.69
N TYR A 222 -26.46 -16.26 -1.67
CA TYR A 222 -25.56 -15.35 -2.37
C TYR A 222 -24.96 -14.36 -1.38
N THR A 223 -23.68 -14.03 -1.57
CA THR A 223 -23.05 -12.90 -0.88
C THR A 223 -23.24 -11.66 -1.72
N VAL A 224 -23.69 -10.57 -1.10
CA VAL A 224 -24.01 -9.31 -1.78
C VAL A 224 -23.13 -8.21 -1.21
N PHE A 225 -22.33 -7.59 -2.05
CA PHE A 225 -21.62 -6.36 -1.70
C PHE A 225 -22.45 -5.17 -2.16
N TYR A 226 -22.64 -4.18 -1.28
CA TYR A 226 -23.28 -2.92 -1.64
C TYR A 226 -22.31 -1.76 -1.38
N SER A 227 -22.19 -0.84 -2.34
CA SER A 227 -21.17 0.21 -2.31
C SER A 227 -21.69 1.58 -1.87
N ASN A 228 -23.00 1.84 -2.01
CA ASN A 228 -23.58 3.13 -1.62
C ASN A 228 -25.08 3.03 -1.32
N ARG A 229 -25.45 2.30 -0.26
CA ARG A 229 -26.83 2.30 0.24
C ARG A 229 -26.92 3.30 1.38
N GLU A 230 -27.61 4.43 1.16
CA GLU A 230 -27.78 5.49 2.17
C GLU A 230 -26.44 6.06 2.71
N GLY A 231 -25.43 6.15 1.85
CA GLY A 231 -24.09 6.61 2.24
C GLY A 231 -23.30 5.60 3.07
N LYS A 232 -23.68 4.31 2.98
CA LYS A 232 -23.00 3.17 3.62
C LYS A 232 -22.62 2.11 2.59
N TRP A 233 -21.61 1.32 2.92
CA TRP A 233 -21.16 0.16 2.16
C TRP A 233 -21.02 -1.04 3.09
N GLY A 234 -21.07 -2.25 2.54
CA GLY A 234 -20.99 -3.45 3.35
C GLY A 234 -21.36 -4.71 2.61
N PHE A 235 -21.65 -5.75 3.38
CA PHE A 235 -22.06 -7.05 2.87
C PHE A 235 -23.40 -7.48 3.44
N ASN A 236 -24.24 -8.02 2.56
CA ASN A 236 -25.45 -8.73 2.93
C ASN A 236 -25.37 -10.17 2.45
N GLU A 237 -26.23 -11.01 3.03
CA GLU A 237 -26.50 -12.35 2.60
C GLU A 237 -27.90 -12.40 1.98
N LEU A 238 -27.99 -12.84 0.72
CA LEU A 238 -29.26 -13.03 0.03
C LEU A 238 -29.58 -14.51 -0.04
N LYS A 239 -30.65 -14.93 0.64
CA LYS A 239 -31.17 -16.30 0.60
C LYS A 239 -32.34 -16.37 -0.37
N CYS A 240 -32.25 -17.25 -1.35
CA CYS A 240 -33.29 -17.54 -2.32
C CYS A 240 -34.24 -18.61 -1.75
N LYS A 241 -35.54 -18.34 -1.79
CA LYS A 241 -36.61 -19.26 -1.41
C LYS A 241 -37.40 -19.59 -2.68
N LYS A 242 -37.09 -20.75 -3.29
CA LYS A 242 -37.80 -21.24 -4.47
C LYS A 242 -39.15 -21.81 -4.03
N GLY A 243 -40.24 -21.24 -4.53
CA GLY A 243 -41.59 -21.68 -4.21
C GLY A 243 -42.04 -22.82 -5.13
N SER A 244 -42.85 -23.76 -4.64
CA SER A 244 -43.41 -24.85 -5.45
C SER A 244 -44.34 -24.37 -6.58
N ASP A 245 -44.89 -23.15 -6.47
CA ASP A 245 -45.87 -22.57 -7.41
C ASP A 245 -45.33 -21.34 -8.17
N ARG A 246 -44.04 -21.26 -8.51
CA ARG A 246 -43.39 -20.05 -9.10
C ARG A 246 -43.47 -18.79 -8.24
N ARG A 247 -43.88 -18.91 -6.97
CA ARG A 247 -43.80 -17.83 -5.96
C ARG A 247 -42.40 -17.81 -5.38
N ASP A 248 -41.42 -17.52 -6.24
CA ASP A 248 -40.04 -17.32 -5.80
C ASP A 248 -39.96 -16.06 -4.94
N ALA A 249 -39.18 -16.12 -3.87
CA ALA A 249 -38.93 -15.00 -2.98
C ALA A 249 -37.47 -14.99 -2.56
N TYR A 250 -37.01 -13.87 -2.02
CA TYR A 250 -35.68 -13.78 -1.43
C TYR A 250 -35.74 -13.02 -0.11
N SER A 251 -34.82 -13.32 0.79
CA SER A 251 -34.59 -12.57 2.03
C SER A 251 -33.16 -12.06 2.06
N ILE A 252 -32.99 -10.84 2.57
CA ILE A 252 -31.69 -10.19 2.73
C ILE A 252 -31.40 -10.09 4.24
N GLU A 253 -30.25 -10.59 4.66
CA GLU A 253 -29.73 -10.46 6.02
C GLU A 253 -28.46 -9.59 5.98
N ASN A 254 -28.33 -8.64 6.89
CA ASN A 254 -27.13 -7.81 6.99
C ASN A 254 -25.99 -8.60 7.64
N VAL A 255 -24.80 -8.57 7.04
CA VAL A 255 -23.58 -9.20 7.59
C VAL A 255 -22.70 -8.14 8.22
N SER A 256 -22.38 -7.07 7.48
CA SER A 256 -21.56 -5.97 7.98
C SER A 256 -21.87 -4.67 7.25
N GLU A 257 -21.71 -3.55 7.95
CA GLU A 257 -22.04 -2.23 7.43
C GLU A 257 -21.04 -1.17 7.94
N TYR A 258 -20.61 -0.29 7.03
CA TYR A 258 -19.63 0.76 7.25
C TYR A 258 -20.05 2.05 6.55
N ASN A 259 -19.55 3.19 7.03
CA ASN A 259 -19.80 4.47 6.37
C ASN A 259 -18.97 4.58 5.08
N VAL A 260 -19.57 5.12 4.01
CA VAL A 260 -18.83 5.53 2.81
C VAL A 260 -17.86 6.66 3.19
N PRO A 261 -16.61 6.64 2.70
CA PRO A 261 -15.64 7.69 2.96
C PRO A 261 -16.19 9.10 2.72
N GLY A 262 -15.97 10.02 3.65
CA GLY A 262 -16.60 11.35 3.63
C GLY A 262 -16.24 12.25 2.43
N TRP A 263 -15.20 11.93 1.68
CA TRP A 263 -14.81 12.66 0.45
C TRP A 263 -15.48 12.11 -0.83
N LEU A 264 -16.22 11.01 -0.70
CA LEU A 264 -17.08 10.42 -1.75
C LEU A 264 -18.57 10.78 -1.56
N LYS A 265 -18.92 11.36 -0.40
CA LYS A 265 -20.25 11.92 -0.12
C LYS A 265 -20.33 13.34 -0.65
#